data_AF-A0A396HP72-F1
#
_entry.id   AF-A0A396HP72-F1
#
_cell.length_a   1.000
_cell.length_b   1.000
_cell.length_c   1.000
_cell.angle_alpha   90.00
_cell.angle_beta   90.00
_cell.angle_gamma   90.00
#
_symmetry.space_group_name_H-M   'P 1'
#
loop_
_entity.id
_entity.type
_entity.pdbx_description
1 polymer ?
#
loop_
_entity_poly.entity_id
_entity_poly.type
_entity_poly.pdbx_seq_one_letter_code
_entity_poly.pdbx_strand_id
1 'polypeptide(L)'
;MKSPSSDELTNSHAAYFIIKERIFFYRLVVPVAIASWIPLSHCAKKPVGIARKEDVPYIKCQVCEILAKQLYQQVQSKKAEISPKKISEYQIIEIAENVCNLKKVEADWILRIDIVEKADRLELEEEHDSEGQCNSECKTVERACQEVMGYSDTDVAEYLYSCKPDIDSLTNYLCKDLSKSCNTKPPPVPKVFQTRTPGEPFVAKSSNEAEMEKLLKSMEGMPGVPDMKMYSSDDLM
;
A
#
# COMPACT_ATOMS: atom_id res chain seq x y z
N MET A 1 -21.13 10.10 88.51
CA MET A 1 -20.02 10.50 87.60
C MET A 1 -19.62 9.25 86.84
N LYS A 2 -19.62 9.21 85.51
CA LYS A 2 -18.99 10.17 84.60
C LYS A 2 -19.78 10.19 83.28
N SER A 3 -20.35 11.34 82.94
CA SER A 3 -20.74 11.66 81.57
C SER A 3 -19.49 11.63 80.69
N PRO A 4 -19.50 11.02 79.50
CA PRO A 4 -18.38 11.10 78.58
C PRO A 4 -18.24 12.55 78.10
N SER A 5 -17.00 13.04 78.10
CA SER A 5 -16.67 14.42 77.74
C SER A 5 -16.82 14.64 76.24
N SER A 6 -17.18 15.87 75.89
CA SER A 6 -17.36 16.40 74.53
C SER A 6 -16.09 16.39 73.65
N ASP A 7 -14.96 15.88 74.15
CA ASP A 7 -13.67 15.82 73.43
C ASP A 7 -13.42 14.48 72.71
N GLU A 8 -14.17 13.41 73.01
CA GLU A 8 -14.02 12.12 72.31
C GLU A 8 -14.76 12.05 70.97
N LEU A 9 -15.80 12.87 70.76
CA LEU A 9 -16.63 12.82 69.55
C LEU A 9 -16.03 13.62 68.38
N THR A 10 -15.24 14.66 68.66
CA THR A 10 -14.62 15.53 67.65
C THR A 10 -13.39 14.90 67.00
N ASN A 11 -12.60 14.12 67.74
CA ASN A 11 -11.43 13.40 67.21
C ASN A 11 -11.79 12.25 66.25
N SER A 12 -12.95 11.60 66.46
CA SER A 12 -13.42 10.51 65.60
C SER A 12 -13.87 11.01 64.22
N HIS A 13 -14.55 12.16 64.16
CA HIS A 13 -15.03 12.75 62.91
C HIS A 13 -13.88 13.32 62.05
N ALA A 14 -12.87 13.95 62.66
CA ALA A 14 -11.70 14.45 61.95
C ALA A 14 -10.86 13.30 61.36
N ALA A 15 -10.66 12.21 62.11
CA ALA A 15 -9.97 11.02 61.62
C ALA A 15 -10.73 10.35 60.46
N TYR A 16 -12.07 10.28 60.55
CA TYR A 16 -12.90 9.72 59.49
C TYR A 16 -12.84 10.55 58.20
N PHE A 17 -12.80 11.89 58.31
CA PHE A 17 -12.68 12.78 57.15
C PHE A 17 -11.33 12.65 56.44
N ILE A 18 -10.22 12.60 57.19
CA ILE A 18 -8.85 12.44 56.65
C ILE A 18 -8.68 11.08 55.97
N ILE A 19 -9.23 10.01 56.56
CA ILE A 19 -9.19 8.66 55.96
C ILE A 19 -10.02 8.61 54.68
N LYS A 20 -11.19 9.26 54.65
CA LYS A 20 -12.08 9.28 53.48
C LYS A 20 -11.47 10.10 52.33
N GLU A 21 -10.83 11.24 52.60
CA GLU A 21 -10.11 12.02 51.59
C GLU A 21 -8.89 11.27 51.05
N ARG A 22 -8.08 10.62 51.91
CA ARG A 22 -6.94 9.81 51.46
C ARG A 22 -7.37 8.61 50.62
N ILE A 23 -8.45 7.93 50.98
CA ILE A 23 -9.01 6.81 50.19
C ILE A 23 -9.57 7.32 48.86
N PHE A 24 -10.21 8.49 48.83
CA PHE A 24 -10.72 9.08 47.60
C PHE A 24 -9.57 9.50 46.66
N PHE A 25 -8.52 10.12 47.21
CA PHE A 25 -7.31 10.45 46.45
C PHE A 25 -6.63 9.18 45.91
N TYR A 26 -6.51 8.12 46.71
CA TYR A 26 -5.91 6.85 46.26
C TYR A 26 -6.79 6.10 45.23
N ARG A 27 -8.12 6.19 45.33
CA ARG A 27 -9.04 5.53 44.38
C ARG A 27 -9.23 6.30 43.07
N LEU A 28 -8.97 7.60 43.04
CA LEU A 28 -9.20 8.44 41.85
C LEU A 28 -7.90 8.82 41.15
N VAL A 29 -6.80 9.03 41.87
CA VAL A 29 -5.53 9.51 41.29
C VAL A 29 -4.61 8.35 40.85
N VAL A 30 -4.60 7.23 41.58
CA VAL A 30 -3.76 6.07 41.26
C VAL A 30 -4.16 5.36 39.95
N PRO A 31 -5.45 5.08 39.64
CA PRO A 31 -5.80 4.47 38.35
C PRO A 31 -5.57 5.41 37.16
N VAL A 32 -5.63 6.73 37.35
CA VAL A 32 -5.33 7.73 36.30
C VAL A 32 -3.84 7.78 35.98
N ALA A 33 -2.97 7.66 36.99
CA ALA A 33 -1.51 7.61 36.80
C ALA A 33 -1.03 6.29 36.16
N ILE A 34 -1.75 5.18 36.37
CA ILE A 34 -1.41 3.88 35.76
C ILE A 34 -1.87 3.82 34.28
N ALA A 35 -2.99 4.46 33.94
CA ALA A 35 -3.48 4.50 32.56
C ALA A 35 -2.58 5.34 31.61
N SER A 36 -1.81 6.30 32.14
CA SER A 36 -0.86 7.10 31.35
C SER A 36 0.45 6.38 30.99
N TRP A 37 0.67 5.16 31.49
CA TRP A 37 1.86 4.35 31.19
C TRP A 37 1.56 3.09 30.38
N ILE A 38 0.38 2.99 29.79
CA ILE A 38 0.15 2.01 28.75
C ILE A 38 0.54 2.69 27.44
N PRO A 39 1.75 2.44 26.87
CA PRO A 39 1.97 2.79 25.48
C PRO A 39 0.88 2.09 24.68
N LEU A 40 -0.02 2.88 24.10
CA LEU A 40 -0.92 2.44 23.05
C LEU A 40 -0.07 2.18 21.78
N SER A 41 0.89 1.26 21.87
CA SER A 41 1.43 0.58 20.71
C SER A 41 0.32 -0.34 20.22
N HIS A 42 -0.59 0.23 19.42
CA HIS A 42 -1.34 -0.56 18.47
C HIS A 42 -0.32 -1.07 17.44
N CYS A 43 0.37 -2.15 17.80
CA CYS A 43 1.06 -3.02 16.86
C CYS A 43 0.00 -3.77 16.04
N ALA A 44 -0.76 -3.03 15.23
CA ALA A 44 -1.51 -3.62 14.14
C ALA A 44 -0.47 -4.03 13.10
N LYS A 45 -0.17 -5.33 13.02
CA LYS A 45 0.51 -5.90 11.86
C LYS A 45 -0.21 -5.37 10.63
N LYS A 46 0.51 -4.65 9.75
CA LYS A 46 -0.06 -4.11 8.52
C LYS A 46 -0.82 -5.23 7.80
N PRO A 47 -2.14 -5.12 7.60
CA PRO A 47 -2.88 -6.17 6.92
C PRO A 47 -2.30 -6.30 5.52
N VAL A 48 -1.84 -7.51 5.18
CA VAL A 48 -1.41 -7.81 3.82
C VAL A 48 -2.67 -7.80 2.97
N GLY A 49 -2.80 -6.79 2.10
CA GLY A 49 -3.93 -6.67 1.19
C GLY A 49 -4.12 -7.95 0.35
N ILE A 50 -5.37 -8.36 0.18
CA ILE A 50 -5.74 -9.45 -0.72
C ILE A 50 -6.46 -8.85 -1.91
N ALA A 51 -6.09 -9.27 -3.12
CA ALA A 51 -6.71 -8.79 -4.36
C ALA A 51 -8.21 -9.14 -4.42
N ARG A 52 -9.05 -8.15 -4.77
CA ARG A 52 -10.48 -8.32 -5.08
C ARG A 52 -10.62 -8.79 -6.54
N LYS A 53 -10.69 -10.11 -6.74
CA LYS A 53 -10.71 -10.72 -8.08
C LYS A 53 -11.92 -10.30 -8.92
N GLU A 54 -13.02 -9.97 -8.25
CA GLU A 54 -14.25 -9.47 -8.84
C GLU A 54 -14.09 -8.11 -9.53
N ASP A 55 -13.11 -7.30 -9.13
CA ASP A 55 -12.89 -5.95 -9.67
C ASP A 55 -12.03 -5.97 -10.96
N VAL A 56 -11.22 -7.02 -11.13
CA VAL A 56 -10.27 -7.17 -12.27
C VAL A 56 -10.93 -6.97 -13.64
N PRO A 57 -12.10 -7.57 -13.97
CA PRO A 57 -12.73 -7.40 -15.27
C PRO A 57 -13.12 -5.95 -15.62
N TYR A 58 -13.31 -5.09 -14.62
CA TYR A 58 -13.72 -3.70 -14.81
C TYR A 58 -12.53 -2.75 -15.01
N ILE A 59 -11.37 -3.09 -14.44
CA ILE A 59 -10.17 -2.25 -14.48
C ILE A 59 -9.11 -2.72 -15.48
N LYS A 60 -9.23 -3.96 -16.02
CA LYS A 60 -8.17 -4.58 -16.84
C LYS A 60 -7.67 -3.71 -18.00
N CYS A 61 -8.57 -3.07 -18.73
CA CYS A 61 -8.18 -2.18 -19.84
C CYS A 61 -7.44 -0.93 -19.35
N GLN A 62 -7.93 -0.28 -18.29
CA GLN A 62 -7.28 0.89 -17.69
C GLN A 62 -5.87 0.54 -17.16
N VAL A 63 -5.74 -0.60 -16.48
CA VAL A 63 -4.45 -1.12 -16.02
C VAL A 63 -3.51 -1.34 -17.21
N CYS A 64 -4.00 -1.85 -18.34
CA CYS A 64 -3.18 -2.06 -19.51
C CYS A 64 -2.66 -0.76 -20.13
N GLU A 65 -3.50 0.27 -20.23
CA GLU A 65 -3.11 1.58 -20.76
C GLU A 65 -2.04 2.25 -19.89
N ILE A 66 -2.21 2.19 -18.56
CA ILE A 66 -1.22 2.68 -17.60
C ILE A 66 0.07 1.84 -17.69
N LEU A 67 -0.03 0.52 -17.76
CA LEU A 67 1.11 -0.38 -17.89
C LEU A 67 1.94 -0.08 -19.14
N ALA A 68 1.31 0.14 -20.30
CA ALA A 68 2.00 0.53 -21.53
C ALA A 68 2.76 1.85 -21.37
N LYS A 69 2.14 2.85 -20.73
CA LYS A 69 2.79 4.13 -20.38
C LYS A 69 3.99 3.91 -19.47
N GLN A 70 3.87 3.07 -18.44
CA GLN A 70 4.95 2.79 -17.50
C GLN A 70 6.13 2.07 -18.14
N LEU A 71 5.87 1.05 -18.97
CA LEU A 71 6.91 0.37 -19.76
C LEU A 71 7.69 1.36 -20.62
N TYR A 72 6.98 2.19 -21.40
CA TYR A 72 7.60 3.19 -22.25
C TYR A 72 8.45 4.18 -21.44
N GLN A 73 7.90 4.71 -20.34
CA GLN A 73 8.59 5.69 -19.49
C GLN A 73 9.82 5.12 -18.80
N GLN A 74 9.76 3.89 -18.29
CA GLN A 74 10.89 3.26 -17.60
C GLN A 74 12.02 2.92 -18.57
N VAL A 75 11.71 2.41 -19.76
CA VAL A 75 12.70 2.16 -20.82
C VAL A 75 13.38 3.48 -21.25
N GLN A 76 12.59 4.55 -21.43
CA GLN A 76 13.13 5.85 -21.82
C GLN A 76 13.99 6.47 -20.71
N SER A 77 13.56 6.35 -19.45
CA SER A 77 14.32 6.79 -18.28
C SER A 77 15.64 6.03 -18.17
N LYS A 78 15.62 4.70 -18.35
CA LYS A 78 16.83 3.87 -18.31
C LYS A 78 17.80 4.23 -19.42
N LYS A 79 17.29 4.47 -20.63
CA LYS A 79 18.07 4.94 -21.78
C LYS A 79 18.74 6.30 -21.52
N ALA A 80 18.05 7.20 -20.83
CA ALA A 80 18.62 8.49 -20.44
C ALA A 80 19.71 8.34 -19.38
N GLU A 81 19.48 7.49 -18.37
CA GLU A 81 20.42 7.22 -17.26
C GLU A 81 21.77 6.66 -17.75
N ILE A 82 21.74 5.71 -18.69
CA ILE A 82 22.95 5.03 -19.17
C ILE A 82 23.61 5.71 -20.37
N SER A 83 23.02 6.80 -20.88
CA SER A 83 23.54 7.56 -22.01
C SER A 83 25.01 7.98 -21.75
N PRO A 84 25.93 7.84 -22.73
CA PRO A 84 25.70 7.53 -24.15
C PRO A 84 25.65 6.04 -24.50
N LYS A 85 25.70 5.13 -23.52
CA LYS A 85 25.57 3.69 -23.79
C LYS A 85 24.16 3.39 -24.30
N LYS A 86 24.04 2.40 -25.18
CA LYS A 86 22.75 1.92 -25.65
C LYS A 86 22.18 0.93 -24.64
N ILE A 87 20.87 1.05 -24.40
CA ILE A 87 20.13 0.05 -23.63
C ILE A 87 20.18 -1.29 -24.36
N SER A 88 20.45 -2.35 -23.62
CA SER A 88 20.39 -3.72 -24.16
C SER A 88 18.96 -4.26 -24.09
N GLU A 89 18.68 -5.25 -24.93
CA GLU A 89 17.40 -5.99 -24.88
C GLU A 89 17.17 -6.61 -23.50
N TYR A 90 18.23 -7.19 -22.90
CA TYR A 90 18.19 -7.75 -21.54
C TYR A 90 17.68 -6.76 -20.49
N GLN A 91 18.11 -5.48 -20.56
CA GLN A 91 17.64 -4.45 -19.63
C GLN A 91 16.15 -4.11 -19.84
N ILE A 92 15.64 -4.25 -21.06
CA ILE A 92 14.22 -4.04 -21.35
C ILE A 92 13.40 -5.25 -20.87
N ILE A 93 13.91 -6.47 -21.04
CA ILE A 93 13.31 -7.69 -20.48
C ILE A 93 13.18 -7.58 -18.97
N GLU A 94 14.24 -7.16 -18.27
CA GLU A 94 14.22 -6.98 -16.81
C GLU A 94 13.13 -5.97 -16.37
N ILE A 95 12.95 -4.88 -17.12
CA ILE A 95 11.85 -3.93 -16.86
C ILE A 95 10.50 -4.60 -17.08
N ALA A 96 10.31 -5.31 -18.20
CA ALA A 96 9.05 -5.96 -18.56
C ALA A 96 8.65 -7.08 -17.58
N GLU A 97 9.62 -7.86 -17.09
CA GLU A 97 9.38 -8.91 -16.09
C GLU A 97 8.97 -8.34 -14.72
N ASN A 98 9.50 -7.17 -14.35
CA ASN A 98 9.35 -6.62 -12.99
C ASN A 98 8.28 -5.52 -12.86
N VAL A 99 7.76 -4.96 -13.95
CA VAL A 99 6.78 -3.85 -13.94
C VAL A 99 5.46 -4.18 -13.21
N CYS A 100 5.12 -5.46 -13.05
CA CYS A 100 3.94 -5.93 -12.31
C CYS A 100 4.30 -6.59 -10.95
N ASN A 101 5.54 -6.50 -10.49
CA ASN A 101 6.00 -7.17 -9.27
C ASN A 101 6.21 -6.16 -8.14
N LEU A 102 5.29 -6.08 -7.17
CA LEU A 102 5.35 -5.08 -6.09
C LEU A 102 6.62 -5.15 -5.21
N LYS A 103 7.41 -6.21 -5.30
CA LYS A 103 8.73 -6.32 -4.67
C LYS A 103 9.84 -5.56 -5.40
N LYS A 104 9.54 -5.02 -6.57
CA LYS A 104 10.49 -4.40 -7.48
C LYS A 104 10.11 -2.95 -7.72
N VAL A 105 11.12 -2.10 -7.89
CA VAL A 105 10.93 -0.66 -8.05
C VAL A 105 10.18 -0.32 -9.33
N GLU A 106 10.29 -1.19 -10.33
CA GLU A 106 9.57 -1.13 -11.60
C GLU A 106 8.04 -1.18 -11.42
N ALA A 107 7.54 -1.70 -10.29
CA ALA A 107 6.11 -1.77 -9.98
C ALA A 107 5.64 -0.69 -8.99
N ASP A 108 6.49 0.25 -8.57
CA ASP A 108 6.11 1.29 -7.59
C ASP A 108 4.98 2.19 -8.12
N TRP A 109 4.79 2.26 -9.44
CA TRP A 109 3.65 2.97 -10.04
C TRP A 109 2.29 2.43 -9.56
N ILE A 110 2.19 1.14 -9.21
CA ILE A 110 0.96 0.53 -8.69
C ILE A 110 0.56 1.16 -7.34
N LEU A 111 1.55 1.56 -6.54
CA LEU A 111 1.32 2.19 -5.24
C LEU A 111 0.73 3.60 -5.36
N ARG A 112 0.68 4.16 -6.57
CA ARG A 112 0.12 5.48 -6.87
C ARG A 112 -1.29 5.39 -7.45
N ILE A 113 -1.87 4.20 -7.51
CA ILE A 113 -3.19 3.98 -8.08
C ILE A 113 -4.22 3.78 -6.97
N ASP A 114 -5.30 4.54 -7.04
CA ASP A 114 -6.51 4.37 -6.23
C ASP A 114 -7.67 3.86 -7.11
N ILE A 115 -8.49 2.93 -6.60
CA ILE A 115 -9.67 2.42 -7.33
C ILE A 115 -10.91 3.19 -6.86
N VAL A 116 -11.34 4.15 -7.68
CA VAL A 116 -12.48 5.01 -7.36
C VAL A 116 -13.78 4.45 -7.93
N GLU A 117 -14.79 4.30 -7.06
CA GLU A 117 -16.14 3.91 -7.46
C GLU A 117 -16.93 5.12 -7.98
N LYS A 118 -17.22 5.17 -9.28
CA LYS A 118 -18.05 6.21 -9.90
C LYS A 118 -19.33 5.61 -10.46
N ALA A 119 -20.45 5.83 -9.77
CA ALA A 119 -21.83 5.48 -10.16
C ALA A 119 -22.06 4.04 -10.70
N ASP A 120 -21.62 3.76 -11.92
CA ASP A 120 -21.76 2.49 -12.65
C ASP A 120 -20.43 1.93 -13.19
N ARG A 121 -19.27 2.46 -12.74
CA ARG A 121 -17.94 2.00 -13.16
C ARG A 121 -16.86 2.15 -12.07
N LEU A 122 -15.82 1.34 -12.19
CA LEU A 122 -14.56 1.52 -11.45
C LEU A 122 -13.59 2.29 -12.34
N GLU A 123 -13.01 3.36 -11.80
CA GLU A 123 -11.96 4.13 -12.45
C GLU A 123 -10.66 4.06 -11.64
N LEU A 124 -9.53 4.10 -12.34
CA LEU A 124 -8.23 4.22 -11.72
C LEU A 124 -7.83 5.69 -11.66
N GLU A 125 -7.53 6.19 -10.47
CA GLU A 125 -7.02 7.55 -10.27
C GLU A 125 -5.52 7.47 -9.93
N GLU A 126 -4.69 8.20 -10.70
CA GLU A 126 -3.24 8.30 -10.46
C GLU A 126 -2.98 9.41 -9.43
N GLU A 127 -2.56 9.04 -8.22
CA GLU A 127 -2.07 9.97 -7.21
C GLU A 127 -0.61 10.32 -7.50
N HIS A 128 -0.36 11.57 -7.92
CA HIS A 128 0.96 11.97 -8.40
C HIS A 128 1.94 12.32 -7.27
N ASP A 129 1.44 12.77 -6.13
CA ASP A 129 2.25 13.42 -5.09
C ASP A 129 2.75 12.46 -4.00
N SER A 130 2.19 11.24 -3.91
CA SER A 130 2.59 10.27 -2.88
C SER A 130 2.36 8.82 -3.29
N GLU A 131 3.15 7.91 -2.71
CA GLU A 131 2.92 6.46 -2.81
C GLU A 131 2.05 6.02 -1.64
N GLY A 132 1.02 5.24 -1.90
CA GLY A 132 0.09 4.72 -0.90
C GLY A 132 0.57 3.45 -0.21
N GLN A 133 0.07 3.21 0.99
CA GLN A 133 0.18 1.90 1.65
C GLN A 133 -0.53 0.85 0.81
N CYS A 134 0.13 -0.29 0.59
CA CYS A 134 -0.41 -1.32 -0.27
C CYS A 134 -1.47 -2.15 0.46
N ASN A 135 -2.74 -1.93 0.10
CA ASN A 135 -3.94 -2.57 0.63
C ASN A 135 -4.56 -3.56 -0.38
N SER A 136 -5.86 -3.85 -0.29
CA SER A 136 -6.54 -4.71 -1.28
C SER A 136 -6.56 -4.14 -2.70
N GLU A 137 -6.49 -2.82 -2.87
CA GLU A 137 -6.57 -2.14 -4.17
C GLU A 137 -5.28 -2.27 -4.97
N CYS A 138 -4.13 -1.94 -4.38
CA CYS A 138 -2.82 -2.15 -5.03
C CYS A 138 -2.66 -3.62 -5.47
N LYS A 139 -3.17 -4.57 -4.67
CA LYS A 139 -3.12 -6.01 -4.95
C LYS A 139 -4.07 -6.40 -6.08
N THR A 140 -5.18 -5.70 -6.21
CA THR A 140 -6.11 -5.85 -7.32
C THR A 140 -5.51 -5.32 -8.62
N VAL A 141 -4.82 -4.18 -8.58
CA VAL A 141 -4.07 -3.61 -9.71
C VAL A 141 -2.89 -4.51 -10.09
N GLU A 142 -2.10 -4.99 -9.13
CA GLU A 142 -1.01 -5.97 -9.35
C GLU A 142 -1.55 -7.22 -10.05
N ARG A 143 -2.66 -7.77 -9.55
CA ARG A 143 -3.30 -8.94 -10.15
C ARG A 143 -3.75 -8.68 -11.58
N ALA A 144 -4.39 -7.54 -11.83
CA ALA A 144 -4.81 -7.15 -13.17
C ALA A 144 -3.59 -6.95 -14.11
N CYS A 145 -2.51 -6.35 -13.62
CA CYS A 145 -1.25 -6.16 -14.34
C CYS A 145 -0.66 -7.51 -14.78
N GLN A 146 -0.57 -8.46 -13.84
CA GLN A 146 -0.10 -9.82 -14.13
C GLN A 146 -0.99 -10.54 -15.16
N GLU A 147 -2.31 -10.32 -15.14
CA GLU A 147 -3.22 -10.87 -16.14
C GLU A 147 -3.17 -10.17 -17.51
N VAL A 148 -2.69 -8.94 -17.57
CA VAL A 148 -2.44 -8.20 -18.82
C VAL A 148 -1.10 -8.63 -19.42
N MET A 149 -0.03 -8.61 -18.62
CA MET A 149 1.32 -8.97 -19.07
C MET A 149 1.41 -10.46 -19.42
N GLY A 150 0.81 -11.34 -18.62
CA GLY A 150 0.76 -12.77 -18.89
C GLY A 150 2.16 -13.38 -19.06
N TYR A 151 2.39 -13.97 -20.23
CA TYR A 151 3.69 -14.53 -20.67
C TYR A 151 4.32 -13.73 -21.81
N SER A 152 3.86 -12.50 -22.00
CA SER A 152 4.25 -11.65 -23.12
C SER A 152 5.33 -10.62 -22.75
N ASP A 153 5.97 -10.76 -21.60
CA ASP A 153 7.08 -9.91 -21.16
C ASP A 153 8.23 -9.89 -22.19
N THR A 154 8.60 -11.05 -22.71
CA THR A 154 9.58 -11.19 -23.80
C THR A 154 9.11 -10.57 -25.11
N ASP A 155 7.87 -10.83 -25.55
CA ASP A 155 7.29 -10.26 -26.77
C ASP A 155 7.21 -8.72 -26.73
N VAL A 156 6.88 -8.18 -25.56
CA VAL A 156 6.82 -6.73 -25.30
C VAL A 156 8.22 -6.13 -25.31
N ALA A 157 9.19 -6.80 -24.67
CA ALA A 157 10.57 -6.35 -24.64
C ALA A 157 11.21 -6.35 -26.04
N GLU A 158 10.97 -7.40 -26.83
CA GLU A 158 11.42 -7.48 -28.23
C GLU A 158 10.83 -6.32 -29.05
N TYR A 159 9.53 -6.07 -28.93
CA TYR A 159 8.86 -4.99 -29.64
C TYR A 159 9.44 -3.61 -29.27
N LEU A 160 9.66 -3.36 -27.98
CA LEU A 160 10.29 -2.15 -27.48
C LEU A 160 11.72 -1.97 -27.99
N TYR A 161 12.52 -3.04 -28.02
CA TYR A 161 13.92 -3.01 -28.44
C TYR A 161 14.06 -2.81 -29.97
N SER A 162 13.35 -3.63 -30.73
CA SER A 162 13.49 -3.75 -32.18
C SER A 162 12.73 -2.65 -32.92
N CYS A 163 11.44 -2.47 -32.59
CA CYS A 163 10.57 -1.54 -33.30
C CYS A 163 10.66 -0.10 -32.79
N LYS A 164 11.05 0.10 -31.53
CA LYS A 164 11.10 1.42 -30.87
C LYS A 164 9.78 2.20 -31.06
N PRO A 165 8.64 1.61 -30.69
CA PRO A 165 7.32 2.19 -30.92
C PRO A 165 7.15 3.50 -30.14
N ASP A 166 6.22 4.33 -30.61
CA ASP A 166 5.63 5.36 -29.77
C ASP A 166 4.64 4.74 -28.75
N ILE A 167 4.17 5.56 -27.81
CA ILE A 167 3.30 5.11 -26.72
C ILE A 167 1.95 4.54 -27.22
N ASP A 168 1.38 5.09 -28.28
CA ASP A 168 0.08 4.64 -28.80
C ASP A 168 0.25 3.30 -29.52
N SER A 169 1.33 3.14 -30.29
CA SER A 169 1.69 1.87 -30.93
C SER A 169 1.92 0.77 -29.89
N LEU A 170 2.67 1.05 -28.82
CA LEU A 170 2.89 0.11 -27.71
C LEU A 170 1.58 -0.25 -27.00
N THR A 171 0.73 0.74 -26.74
CA THR A 171 -0.56 0.53 -26.07
C THR A 171 -1.48 -0.34 -26.92
N ASN A 172 -1.55 -0.11 -28.23
CA ASN A 172 -2.34 -0.95 -29.12
C ASN A 172 -1.82 -2.40 -29.16
N TYR A 173 -0.49 -2.57 -29.31
CA TYR A 173 0.14 -3.88 -29.33
C TYR A 173 -0.11 -4.67 -28.04
N LEU A 174 0.13 -4.05 -26.87
CA LEU A 174 -0.06 -4.71 -25.58
C LEU A 174 -1.55 -4.95 -25.26
N CYS A 175 -2.39 -3.93 -25.44
CA CYS A 175 -3.75 -3.93 -24.90
C CYS A 175 -4.80 -4.53 -25.83
N LYS A 176 -4.59 -4.49 -27.15
CA LYS A 176 -5.55 -5.02 -28.14
C LYS A 176 -5.06 -6.32 -28.76
N ASP A 177 -3.78 -6.40 -29.12
CA ASP A 177 -3.25 -7.54 -29.87
C ASP A 177 -2.84 -8.69 -28.93
N LEU A 178 -1.95 -8.41 -27.96
CA LEU A 178 -1.43 -9.43 -27.03
C LEU A 178 -2.45 -9.81 -25.95
N SER A 179 -2.77 -8.87 -25.06
CA SER A 179 -3.59 -9.16 -23.87
C SER A 179 -5.09 -9.19 -24.16
N LYS A 180 -5.53 -8.55 -25.25
CA LYS A 180 -6.94 -8.38 -25.64
C LYS A 180 -7.80 -7.68 -24.58
N SER A 181 -7.16 -7.03 -23.61
CA SER A 181 -7.80 -6.40 -22.45
C SER A 181 -8.71 -5.23 -22.83
N CYS A 182 -8.42 -4.55 -23.93
CA CYS A 182 -9.16 -3.38 -24.42
C CYS A 182 -10.01 -3.66 -25.67
N ASN A 183 -10.24 -4.93 -26.03
CA ASN A 183 -11.06 -5.28 -27.21
C ASN A 183 -12.56 -5.11 -26.97
N THR A 184 -12.98 -5.14 -25.70
CA THR A 184 -14.35 -4.89 -25.28
C THR A 184 -14.38 -3.75 -24.30
N LYS A 185 -15.40 -2.89 -24.38
CA LYS A 185 -15.62 -1.89 -23.34
C LYS A 185 -15.80 -2.59 -21.99
N PRO A 186 -15.23 -2.06 -20.89
CA PRO A 186 -15.46 -2.61 -19.57
C PRO A 186 -16.96 -2.78 -19.31
N PRO A 187 -17.41 -3.93 -18.76
CA PRO A 187 -18.81 -4.13 -18.43
C PRO A 187 -19.25 -3.07 -17.42
N PRO A 188 -20.50 -2.58 -17.47
CA PRO A 188 -21.01 -1.72 -16.41
C PRO A 188 -21.01 -2.49 -15.09
N VAL A 189 -20.61 -1.81 -14.02
CA VAL A 189 -20.59 -2.38 -12.68
C VAL A 189 -22.04 -2.71 -12.29
N PRO A 190 -22.36 -3.98 -11.93
CA PRO A 190 -23.73 -4.37 -11.60
C PRO A 190 -24.29 -3.50 -10.47
N LYS A 191 -25.59 -3.16 -10.49
CA LYS A 191 -26.20 -2.37 -9.39
C LYS A 191 -26.04 -3.01 -7.99
N VAL A 192 -25.81 -4.33 -7.96
CA VAL A 192 -25.49 -5.09 -6.73
C VAL A 192 -24.16 -4.63 -6.09
N PHE A 193 -23.25 -4.00 -6.86
CA PHE A 193 -22.06 -3.35 -6.30
C PHE A 193 -22.39 -2.14 -5.42
N GLN A 194 -23.57 -1.50 -5.54
CA GLN A 194 -23.98 -0.47 -4.57
C GLN A 194 -24.20 -1.04 -3.16
N THR A 195 -24.35 -2.36 -3.04
CA THR A 195 -24.40 -3.06 -1.74
C THR A 195 -23.06 -3.67 -1.32
N ARG A 196 -21.99 -3.45 -2.10
CA ARG A 196 -20.63 -3.93 -1.75
C ARG A 196 -20.02 -3.00 -0.70
N THR A 197 -19.09 -3.55 0.08
CA THR A 197 -18.24 -2.72 0.94
C THR A 197 -17.26 -1.96 0.05
N PRO A 198 -17.22 -0.62 0.12
CA PRO A 198 -16.27 0.17 -0.66
C PRO A 198 -14.82 -0.27 -0.48
N GLY A 199 -13.99 0.17 -1.42
CA GLY A 199 -12.54 0.15 -1.29
C GLY A 199 -12.04 0.67 0.05
N GLU A 200 -10.86 0.21 0.46
CA GLU A 200 -10.16 0.82 1.59
C GLU A 200 -9.58 2.15 1.11
N PRO A 201 -9.72 3.26 1.86
CA PRO A 201 -9.24 4.54 1.37
C PRO A 201 -7.73 4.52 1.13
N PHE A 202 -7.28 5.23 0.11
CA PHE A 202 -5.87 5.49 -0.12
C PHE A 202 -5.22 6.13 1.12
N VAL A 203 -4.16 5.50 1.64
CA VAL A 203 -3.37 6.04 2.75
C VAL A 203 -1.97 6.33 2.25
N ALA A 204 -1.65 7.61 2.05
CA ALA A 204 -0.32 8.03 1.64
C ALA A 204 0.75 7.57 2.65
N LYS A 205 1.84 6.99 2.14
CA LYS A 205 3.07 6.73 2.88
C LYS A 205 3.79 8.05 3.14
N SER A 206 4.57 8.08 4.21
CA SER A 206 5.53 9.17 4.41
C SER A 206 6.70 9.05 3.41
N SER A 207 7.34 10.18 3.04
CA SER A 207 8.52 10.18 2.15
C SER A 207 9.62 9.25 2.65
N ASN A 208 9.90 9.28 3.96
CA ASN A 208 10.93 8.46 4.58
C ASN A 208 10.62 6.96 4.46
N GLU A 209 9.35 6.58 4.58
CA GLU A 209 8.92 5.18 4.42
C GLU A 209 9.06 4.72 2.96
N ALA A 210 8.62 5.54 2.01
CA ALA A 210 8.73 5.25 0.58
C ALA A 210 10.20 5.11 0.14
N GLU A 211 11.07 6.02 0.58
CA GLU A 211 12.51 5.99 0.28
C GLU A 211 13.20 4.76 0.88
N MET A 212 12.87 4.41 2.13
CA MET A 212 13.42 3.22 2.79
C MET A 212 12.98 1.93 2.08
N GLU A 213 11.71 1.83 1.69
CA GLU A 213 11.21 0.66 0.96
C GLU A 213 11.86 0.54 -0.41
N LYS A 214 12.02 1.66 -1.14
CA LYS A 214 12.71 1.68 -2.43
C LYS A 214 14.16 1.23 -2.32
N LEU A 215 14.87 1.65 -1.26
CA LEU A 215 16.23 1.19 -0.98
C LEU A 215 16.26 -0.34 -0.78
N LEU A 216 15.34 -0.88 0.02
CA LEU A 216 15.24 -2.32 0.26
C LEU A 216 14.96 -3.10 -1.04
N LYS A 217 13.99 -2.65 -1.85
CA LYS A 217 13.68 -3.26 -3.15
C LYS A 217 14.87 -3.27 -4.11
N SER A 218 15.69 -2.23 -4.10
CA SER A 218 16.91 -2.15 -4.93
C SER A 218 18.01 -3.15 -4.52
N MET A 219 17.94 -3.66 -3.29
CA MET A 219 18.86 -4.68 -2.77
C MET A 219 18.36 -6.11 -3.01
N GLU A 220 17.05 -6.30 -3.24
CA GLU A 220 16.45 -7.61 -3.49
C GLU A 220 16.85 -8.18 -4.86
N GLY A 221 17.65 -9.26 -4.87
CA GLY A 221 18.11 -9.95 -6.08
C GLY A 221 19.60 -9.83 -6.36
N MET A 222 20.36 -9.15 -5.50
CA MET A 222 21.82 -9.06 -5.62
C MET A 222 22.49 -10.39 -5.19
N PRO A 223 23.35 -11.00 -6.02
CA PRO A 223 23.98 -12.28 -5.68
C PRO A 223 24.80 -12.19 -4.39
N GLY A 224 24.52 -13.05 -3.42
CA GLY A 224 25.27 -13.14 -2.15
C GLY A 224 24.68 -12.32 -0.98
N VAL A 225 23.58 -11.60 -1.18
CA VAL A 225 22.80 -11.03 -0.08
C VAL A 225 21.73 -12.06 0.33
N PRO A 226 21.72 -12.57 1.58
CA PRO A 226 20.65 -13.45 2.05
C PRO A 226 19.30 -12.75 1.87
N ASP A 227 18.24 -13.53 1.65
CA ASP A 227 16.84 -13.08 1.65
C ASP A 227 16.56 -12.35 2.98
N MET A 228 16.82 -11.04 3.01
CA MET A 228 16.73 -10.21 4.20
C MET A 228 15.24 -10.05 4.49
N LYS A 229 14.72 -10.89 5.39
CA LYS A 229 13.40 -10.68 5.94
C LYS A 229 13.36 -9.28 6.54
N MET A 230 12.41 -8.47 6.09
CA MET A 230 12.14 -7.15 6.63
C MET A 230 11.68 -7.33 8.09
N TYR A 231 12.62 -7.25 9.04
CA TYR A 231 12.28 -7.17 10.45
C TYR A 231 11.78 -5.75 10.70
N SER A 232 10.52 -5.61 11.13
CA SER A 232 10.08 -4.34 11.70
C SER A 232 10.94 -4.04 12.94
N SER A 233 11.11 -2.76 13.33
CA SER A 233 11.73 -2.43 14.62
C SER A 233 11.08 -3.18 15.80
N ASP A 234 9.82 -3.60 15.63
CA ASP A 234 9.04 -4.37 16.60
C ASP A 234 9.39 -5.87 16.64
N ASP A 235 10.02 -6.43 15.60
CA ASP A 235 10.50 -7.82 15.59
C ASP A 235 11.96 -7.94 16.08
N LEU A 236 12.64 -6.79 16.28
CA LEU A 236 14.01 -6.68 16.79
C LEU A 236 14.07 -6.42 18.30
N MET A 237 12.92 -6.49 19.00
CA MET A 237 12.82 -6.35 20.47
C MET A 237 12.19 -7.58 21.11
#